data_AF-A0A2A5M4C0-F1
#
_entry.id   AF-A0A2A5M4C0-F1
#
_cell.length_a   1.000
_cell.length_b   1.000
_cell.length_c   1.000
_cell.angle_alpha   90.00
_cell.angle_beta   90.00
_cell.angle_gamma   90.00
#
_symmetry.space_group_name_H-M   'P 1'
#
loop_
_entity.id
_entity.type
_entity.pdbx_description
1 polymer ?
#
loop_
_entity_poly.entity_id
_entity_poly.type
_entity_poly.pdbx_seq_one_letter_code
_entity_poly.pdbx_strand_id
1 'polypeptide(L)'
;KEFKFNLLAFCAKTALDPKKRRMIYGISVLAIILAFIGISKLRVENSFVNYFKDGSEIKKGLLVIDKNLGGTLPLEVIIRFPNNKNDQNTSNTLDSFESEFENLATQETYWFDSKKTRIAKKVHEFLENKEFVGSVLSLNSLLTLGKNINDGKELDDFALAFLNENLPAKFKQDLLS
;
A
#
# COMPACT_ATOMS: atom_id res chain seq x y z
N LYS A 1 6.44 28.54 -58.98
CA LYS A 1 7.91 28.32 -59.09
C LYS A 1 8.28 27.22 -58.09
N GLU A 2 8.30 25.96 -58.52
CA GLU A 2 8.61 24.84 -57.62
C GLU A 2 10.11 24.87 -57.29
N PHE A 3 10.44 25.12 -56.03
CA PHE A 3 11.80 24.95 -55.52
C PHE A 3 12.11 23.45 -55.46
N LYS A 4 12.59 22.88 -56.57
CA LYS A 4 13.15 21.52 -56.61
C LYS A 4 14.53 21.52 -55.92
N PHE A 5 14.54 21.65 -54.59
CA PHE A 5 15.72 21.34 -53.79
C PHE A 5 15.93 19.82 -53.86
N ASN A 6 16.83 19.39 -54.74
CA ASN A 6 17.23 18.00 -54.80
C ASN A 6 18.19 17.72 -53.63
N LEU A 7 17.62 17.54 -52.43
CA LEU A 7 18.33 17.32 -51.17
C LEU A 7 19.35 16.17 -51.29
N LEU A 8 19.00 15.11 -52.03
CA LEU A 8 19.87 13.98 -52.34
C LEU A 8 21.12 14.40 -53.12
N ALA A 9 20.95 15.20 -54.18
CA ALA A 9 22.08 15.70 -54.97
C ALA A 9 22.97 16.66 -54.16
N PHE A 10 22.36 17.46 -53.27
CA PHE A 10 23.10 18.32 -52.34
C PHE A 10 23.90 17.48 -51.35
N CYS A 11 23.30 16.50 -50.67
CA CYS A 11 23.98 15.60 -49.74
C CYS A 11 25.13 14.83 -50.41
N ALA A 12 24.92 14.29 -51.62
CA ALA A 12 25.95 13.59 -52.38
C ALA A 12 27.13 14.50 -52.73
N LYS A 13 26.86 15.72 -53.24
CA LYS A 13 27.92 16.70 -53.56
C LYS A 13 28.67 17.20 -52.32
N THR A 14 28.00 17.24 -51.17
CA THR A 14 28.60 17.70 -49.90
C THR A 14 29.41 16.60 -49.22
N ALA A 15 29.04 15.33 -49.41
CA ALA A 15 29.76 14.17 -48.91
C ALA A 15 31.03 13.84 -49.70
N LEU A 16 31.02 14.05 -51.02
CA LEU A 16 32.15 13.75 -51.91
C LEU A 16 33.24 14.84 -51.89
N ASP A 17 32.96 16.04 -51.38
CA ASP A 17 33.90 17.16 -51.36
C ASP A 17 34.79 17.14 -50.09
N PRO A 18 36.10 16.87 -50.20
CA PRO A 18 36.99 16.67 -49.05
C PRO A 18 37.13 17.91 -48.18
N LYS A 19 36.89 19.11 -48.71
CA LYS A 19 36.93 20.37 -47.93
C LYS A 19 35.76 20.48 -46.94
N LYS A 20 34.63 19.80 -47.18
CA LYS A 20 33.42 19.88 -46.36
C LYS A 20 33.32 18.78 -45.29
N ARG A 21 34.29 17.87 -45.24
CA ARG A 21 34.35 16.77 -44.25
C ARG A 21 34.33 17.25 -42.80
N ARG A 22 34.97 18.39 -42.49
CA ARG A 22 34.95 19.00 -41.14
C ARG A 22 33.55 19.45 -40.72
N MET A 23 32.74 19.92 -41.65
CA MET A 23 31.35 20.34 -41.40
C MET A 23 30.47 19.13 -41.04
N ILE A 24 30.69 17.98 -41.71
CA ILE A 24 29.97 16.74 -41.42
C ILE A 24 30.25 16.28 -39.98
N TYR A 25 31.53 16.21 -39.58
CA TYR A 25 31.88 15.86 -38.19
C TYR A 25 31.28 16.82 -37.17
N GLY A 26 31.26 18.13 -37.46
CA GLY A 26 30.61 19.12 -36.60
C GLY A 26 29.10 18.86 -36.42
N ILE A 27 28.40 18.55 -37.51
CA ILE A 27 26.96 18.21 -37.47
C ILE A 27 26.73 16.89 -36.73
N SER A 28 27.58 15.88 -36.92
CA SER A 28 27.47 14.61 -36.19
C SER A 28 27.69 14.78 -34.70
N VAL A 29 28.70 15.56 -34.29
CA VAL A 29 28.94 15.88 -32.87
C VAL A 29 27.76 16.66 -32.28
N LEU A 30 27.21 17.63 -33.03
CA LEU A 30 26.02 18.36 -32.61
C LEU A 30 24.80 17.43 -32.42
N ALA A 31 24.59 16.48 -33.34
CA ALA A 31 23.52 15.50 -33.23
C ALA A 31 23.69 14.60 -32.00
N ILE A 32 24.93 14.19 -31.69
CA ILE A 32 25.26 13.43 -30.49
C ILE A 32 24.95 14.24 -29.21
N ILE A 33 25.35 15.51 -29.17
CA ILE A 33 25.06 16.40 -28.03
C ILE A 33 23.54 16.54 -27.83
N LEU A 34 22.77 16.75 -28.91
CA LEU A 34 21.31 16.81 -28.85
C LEU A 34 20.70 15.50 -28.36
N ALA A 35 21.24 14.35 -28.78
CA ALA A 35 20.80 13.05 -28.30
C ALA A 35 21.04 12.88 -26.80
N PHE A 36 22.23 13.27 -26.30
CA PHE A 36 22.52 13.25 -24.85
C PHE A 36 21.58 14.15 -24.05
N ILE A 37 21.26 15.35 -24.58
CA ILE A 37 20.27 16.26 -23.97
C ILE A 37 18.88 15.60 -23.94
N GLY A 38 18.49 14.91 -25.02
CA GLY A 38 17.24 14.17 -25.09
C GLY A 38 17.16 13.03 -24.06
N ILE A 39 18.24 12.27 -23.91
CA ILE A 39 18.35 11.19 -22.92
C ILE A 39 18.21 11.74 -21.50
N SER A 40 18.81 12.89 -21.20
CA SER A 40 18.69 13.54 -19.89
C SER A 40 17.26 13.99 -19.57
N LYS A 41 16.36 14.09 -20.57
CA LYS A 41 14.94 14.45 -20.38
C LYS A 41 14.01 13.24 -20.32
N LEU A 42 14.53 12.01 -20.35
CA LEU A 42 13.70 10.82 -20.15
C LEU A 42 13.06 10.87 -18.76
N ARG A 43 11.73 10.92 -18.73
CA ARG A 43 10.94 10.82 -17.50
C ARG A 43 10.35 9.43 -17.43
N VAL A 44 10.59 8.73 -16.33
CA VAL A 44 9.91 7.46 -16.05
C VAL A 44 8.51 7.81 -15.54
N GLU A 45 7.48 7.40 -16.30
CA GLU A 45 6.12 7.46 -15.82
C GLU A 45 5.84 6.23 -14.97
N ASN A 46 5.59 6.43 -13.67
CA ASN A 46 5.21 5.36 -12.74
C ASN A 46 3.76 5.50 -12.27
N SER A 47 2.86 5.89 -13.19
CA SER A 47 1.43 6.02 -12.89
C SER A 47 0.67 4.85 -13.48
N PHE A 48 0.12 4.01 -12.60
CA PHE A 48 -0.77 2.91 -12.99
C PHE A 48 -1.95 3.40 -13.85
N VAL A 49 -2.44 4.61 -13.59
CA VAL A 49 -3.58 5.22 -14.31
C VAL A 49 -3.26 5.44 -15.79
N ASN A 50 -1.98 5.67 -16.14
CA ASN A 50 -1.55 5.89 -17.53
C ASN A 50 -1.52 4.61 -18.38
N TYR A 51 -1.59 3.42 -17.79
CA TYR A 51 -1.71 2.17 -18.55
C TYR A 51 -3.09 2.02 -19.22
N PHE A 52 -4.09 2.78 -18.77
CA PHE A 52 -5.44 2.76 -19.34
C PHE A 52 -5.60 3.80 -20.46
N LYS A 53 -6.42 3.44 -21.46
CA LYS A 53 -6.73 4.32 -22.60
C LYS A 53 -7.35 5.63 -22.11
N ASP A 54 -6.94 6.75 -22.72
CA ASP A 54 -7.35 8.10 -22.33
C ASP A 54 -8.87 8.30 -22.25
N GLY A 55 -9.63 7.70 -23.17
CA GLY A 55 -11.09 7.79 -23.22
C GLY A 55 -11.84 6.76 -22.37
N SER A 56 -11.14 5.86 -21.66
CA SER A 56 -11.81 4.80 -20.91
C SER A 56 -12.49 5.32 -19.64
N GLU A 57 -13.65 4.76 -19.32
CA GLU A 57 -14.35 5.04 -18.06
C GLU A 57 -13.49 4.67 -16.83
N ILE A 58 -12.65 3.64 -16.96
CA ILE A 58 -11.69 3.23 -15.93
C ILE A 58 -10.69 4.36 -15.64
N LYS A 59 -10.07 4.95 -16.67
CA LYS A 59 -9.12 6.05 -16.48
C LYS A 59 -9.80 7.27 -15.86
N LYS A 60 -11.01 7.61 -16.32
CA LYS A 60 -11.80 8.72 -15.74
C LYS A 60 -12.10 8.48 -14.26
N GLY A 61 -12.53 7.27 -13.88
CA GLY A 61 -12.79 6.89 -12.49
C GLY A 61 -11.54 6.98 -11.63
N LEU A 62 -10.42 6.41 -12.08
CA LEU A 62 -9.15 6.47 -11.36
C LEU A 62 -8.62 7.91 -11.22
N LEU A 63 -8.77 8.76 -12.24
CA LEU A 63 -8.40 10.17 -12.17
C LEU A 63 -9.24 10.97 -11.17
N VAL A 64 -10.53 10.64 -11.01
CA VAL A 64 -11.39 11.25 -9.99
C VAL A 64 -10.90 10.86 -8.59
N ILE A 65 -10.57 9.58 -8.38
CA ILE A 65 -10.04 9.10 -7.11
C ILE A 65 -8.71 9.81 -6.78
N ASP A 66 -7.80 9.87 -7.75
CA ASP A 66 -6.48 10.47 -7.60
C ASP A 66 -6.54 11.98 -7.33
N LYS A 67 -7.34 12.72 -8.10
CA LYS A 67 -7.38 14.19 -8.03
C LYS A 67 -8.32 14.74 -6.95
N ASN A 68 -9.47 14.10 -6.74
CA ASN A 68 -10.54 14.65 -5.89
C ASN A 68 -10.69 13.90 -4.56
N LEU A 69 -10.26 12.63 -4.47
CA LEU A 69 -10.42 11.80 -3.27
C LEU A 69 -9.10 11.47 -2.58
N GLY A 70 -8.01 12.16 -2.95
CA GLY A 70 -6.75 12.14 -2.21
C GLY A 70 -5.76 11.05 -2.61
N GLY A 71 -6.00 10.30 -3.70
CA GLY A 71 -4.97 9.45 -4.32
C GLY A 71 -4.28 8.45 -3.40
N THR A 72 -4.99 7.92 -2.40
CA THR A 72 -4.44 6.93 -1.47
C THR A 72 -4.65 5.52 -1.98
N LEU A 73 -3.65 4.65 -1.81
CA LEU A 73 -3.81 3.22 -2.03
C LEU A 73 -4.23 2.56 -0.71
N PRO A 74 -5.38 1.84 -0.66
CA PRO A 74 -5.73 1.06 0.52
C PRO A 74 -4.70 -0.06 0.70
N LEU A 75 -4.16 -0.18 1.91
CA LEU A 75 -3.25 -1.26 2.30
C LEU A 75 -3.91 -2.07 3.43
N GLU A 76 -3.99 -3.38 3.23
CA GLU A 76 -4.51 -4.30 4.24
C GLU A 76 -3.36 -5.13 4.82
N VAL A 77 -3.29 -5.18 6.16
CA VAL A 77 -2.26 -5.91 6.90
C VAL A 77 -2.92 -6.99 7.74
N ILE A 78 -2.76 -8.25 7.33
CA ILE A 78 -3.34 -9.41 8.01
C ILE A 78 -2.30 -10.01 8.96
N ILE A 79 -2.60 -10.02 10.26
CA ILE A 79 -1.73 -10.60 11.29
C ILE A 79 -2.24 -11.99 11.64
N ARG A 80 -1.43 -13.02 11.35
CA ARG A 80 -1.75 -14.41 11.69
C ARG A 80 -0.98 -14.82 12.93
N PHE A 81 -1.71 -15.28 13.96
CA PHE A 81 -1.12 -15.82 15.17
C PHE A 81 -1.00 -17.35 15.07
N PRO A 82 0.10 -17.95 15.53
CA PRO A 82 0.21 -19.40 15.59
C PRO A 82 -0.87 -19.96 16.52
N ASN A 83 -1.56 -21.01 16.08
CA ASN A 83 -2.56 -21.69 16.91
C ASN A 83 -1.80 -22.67 17.83
N ASN A 84 -1.61 -22.29 19.10
CA ASN A 84 -1.06 -23.19 20.12
C ASN A 84 -2.12 -24.24 20.49
N LYS A 85 -2.27 -25.27 19.65
CA LYS A 85 -3.10 -26.44 19.96
C LYS A 85 -2.45 -27.41 20.95
N ASN A 86 -1.28 -27.06 21.52
CA ASN A 86 -0.44 -27.96 22.29
C ASN A 86 -0.10 -27.39 23.67
N ASP A 87 -1.06 -27.36 24.59
CA ASP A 87 -0.80 -27.39 26.04
C ASP A 87 -1.93 -28.13 26.78
N GLN A 88 -2.47 -29.19 26.18
CA GLN A 88 -3.47 -30.08 26.81
C GLN A 88 -2.85 -31.10 27.79
N ASN A 89 -1.56 -30.96 28.13
CA ASN A 89 -0.86 -31.93 28.99
C ASN A 89 -0.70 -31.49 30.46
N THR A 90 -1.34 -30.39 30.88
CA THR A 90 -1.35 -29.94 32.29
C THR A 90 -2.69 -30.22 32.99
N SER A 91 -3.51 -31.11 32.42
CA SER A 91 -4.91 -31.35 32.81
C SER A 91 -5.12 -32.17 34.10
N ASN A 92 -4.07 -32.62 34.78
CA ASN A 92 -4.24 -33.50 35.95
C ASN A 92 -4.35 -32.74 37.29
N THR A 93 -4.38 -31.40 37.27
CA THR A 93 -4.33 -30.58 38.50
C THR A 93 -5.29 -29.38 38.52
N LEU A 94 -6.14 -29.18 37.51
CA LEU A 94 -7.08 -28.05 37.46
C LEU A 94 -8.49 -28.50 37.89
N ASP A 95 -9.17 -27.67 38.67
CA ASP A 95 -10.56 -27.93 39.09
C ASP A 95 -11.52 -27.80 37.90
N SER A 96 -12.72 -28.40 38.01
CA SER A 96 -13.72 -28.45 36.93
C SER A 96 -14.11 -27.07 36.37
N PHE A 97 -13.97 -26.00 37.15
CA PHE A 97 -14.24 -24.63 36.72
C PHE A 97 -13.11 -24.06 35.85
N GLU A 98 -11.85 -24.33 36.20
CA GLU A 98 -10.68 -23.86 35.46
C GLU A 98 -10.53 -24.57 34.11
N SER A 99 -10.88 -25.87 34.05
CA SER A 99 -10.87 -26.63 32.80
C SER A 99 -11.93 -26.15 31.82
N GLU A 100 -13.10 -25.73 32.30
CA GLU A 100 -14.16 -25.14 31.47
C GLU A 100 -13.74 -23.76 30.93
N PHE A 101 -13.10 -22.94 31.77
CA PHE A 101 -12.57 -21.63 31.37
C PHE A 101 -11.46 -21.75 30.30
N GLU A 102 -10.50 -22.64 30.48
CA GLU A 102 -9.44 -22.91 29.48
C GLU A 102 -10.02 -23.45 28.16
N ASN A 103 -11.03 -24.31 28.22
CA ASN A 103 -11.73 -24.79 27.02
C ASN A 103 -12.39 -23.64 26.25
N LEU A 104 -13.05 -22.71 26.95
CA LEU A 104 -13.66 -21.51 26.35
C LEU A 104 -12.60 -20.57 25.77
N ALA A 105 -11.44 -20.42 26.43
CA ALA A 105 -10.32 -19.63 25.93
C ALA A 105 -9.70 -20.20 24.64
N THR A 106 -9.84 -21.51 24.40
CA THR A 106 -9.38 -22.15 23.16
C THR A 106 -10.34 -21.98 21.98
N GLN A 107 -11.57 -21.50 22.20
CA GLN A 107 -12.50 -21.22 21.11
C GLN A 107 -12.04 -20.02 20.29
N GLU A 108 -12.19 -20.10 18.96
CA GLU A 108 -11.79 -19.04 18.01
C GLU A 108 -12.44 -17.67 18.31
N THR A 109 -13.49 -17.66 19.13
CA THR A 109 -14.21 -16.50 19.64
C THR A 109 -13.33 -15.56 20.49
N TYR A 110 -12.23 -16.02 21.10
CA TYR A 110 -11.36 -15.20 21.97
C TYR A 110 -10.21 -14.50 21.21
N TRP A 111 -10.57 -13.65 20.25
CA TRP A 111 -9.58 -12.82 19.54
C TRP A 111 -9.08 -11.64 20.36
N PHE A 112 -9.89 -11.18 21.32
CA PHE A 112 -9.58 -10.08 22.25
C PHE A 112 -8.65 -10.50 23.40
N ASP A 113 -7.64 -11.32 23.11
CA ASP A 113 -6.59 -11.65 24.06
C ASP A 113 -5.64 -10.45 24.27
N SER A 114 -5.29 -10.15 25.53
CA SER A 114 -4.31 -9.15 25.94
C SER A 114 -3.00 -9.17 25.13
N LYS A 115 -2.50 -10.36 24.73
CA LYS A 115 -1.28 -10.46 23.92
C LYS A 115 -1.52 -10.03 22.48
N LYS A 116 -2.61 -10.49 21.86
CA LYS A 116 -2.99 -10.17 20.47
C LYS A 116 -3.31 -8.68 20.33
N THR A 117 -4.08 -8.13 21.26
CA THR A 117 -4.44 -6.70 21.31
C THR A 117 -3.21 -5.81 21.45
N ARG A 118 -2.22 -6.20 22.27
CA ARG A 118 -0.94 -5.48 22.38
C ARG A 118 -0.14 -5.48 21.07
N ILE A 119 -0.16 -6.58 20.32
CA ILE A 119 0.51 -6.65 19.01
C ILE A 119 -0.23 -5.77 18.00
N ALA A 120 -1.56 -5.84 17.96
CA ALA A 120 -2.39 -4.99 17.12
C ALA A 120 -2.14 -3.50 17.39
N LYS A 121 -2.01 -3.10 18.67
CA LYS A 121 -1.64 -1.74 19.09
C LYS A 121 -0.28 -1.32 18.56
N LYS A 122 0.76 -2.15 18.74
CA LYS A 122 2.12 -1.84 18.25
C LYS A 122 2.16 -1.64 16.73
N VAL A 123 1.47 -2.49 15.97
CA VAL A 123 1.41 -2.36 14.51
C VAL A 123 0.65 -1.09 14.11
N HIS A 124 -0.47 -0.81 14.77
CA HIS A 124 -1.26 0.40 14.55
C HIS A 124 -0.41 1.66 14.76
N GLU A 125 0.20 1.79 15.94
CA GLU A 125 1.04 2.95 16.28
C GLU A 125 2.26 3.06 15.35
N PHE A 126 2.85 1.94 14.93
CA PHE A 126 3.96 1.96 13.97
C PHE A 126 3.54 2.54 12.62
N LEU A 127 2.35 2.17 12.12
CA LEU A 127 1.83 2.64 10.84
C LEU A 127 1.40 4.11 10.92
N GLU A 128 0.71 4.50 12.00
CA GLU A 128 0.22 5.87 12.21
C GLU A 128 1.36 6.89 12.30
N ASN A 129 2.53 6.48 12.80
CA ASN A 129 3.72 7.33 12.90
C ASN A 129 4.55 7.40 11.60
N LYS A 130 4.04 6.96 10.45
CA LYS A 130 4.74 7.07 9.15
C LYS A 130 4.31 8.31 8.39
N GLU A 131 5.30 9.02 7.84
CA GLU A 131 5.11 10.27 7.08
C GLU A 131 4.05 10.18 5.97
N PHE A 132 3.95 9.02 5.29
CA PHE A 132 3.06 8.83 4.14
C PHE A 132 1.84 7.95 4.43
N VAL A 133 1.55 7.67 5.71
CA VAL A 133 0.35 6.93 6.10
C VAL A 133 -0.68 7.93 6.61
N GLY A 134 -1.86 7.90 6.00
CA GLY A 134 -2.99 8.75 6.40
C GLY A 134 -3.72 8.18 7.63
N SER A 135 -4.89 7.59 7.40
CA SER A 135 -5.67 6.96 8.47
C SER A 135 -5.35 5.47 8.61
N VAL A 136 -5.09 5.02 9.84
CA VAL A 136 -5.00 3.60 10.16
C VAL A 136 -6.28 3.18 10.90
N LEU A 137 -6.98 2.19 10.37
CA LEU A 137 -8.13 1.57 11.02
C LEU A 137 -7.78 0.14 11.40
N SER A 138 -7.86 -0.20 12.68
CA SER A 138 -7.61 -1.57 13.16
C SER A 138 -8.36 -1.85 14.47
N LEU A 139 -8.17 -3.05 15.02
CA LEU A 139 -8.64 -3.41 16.36
C LEU A 139 -8.29 -2.35 17.42
N ASN A 140 -7.11 -1.74 17.33
CA ASN A 140 -6.66 -0.74 18.29
C ASN A 140 -7.54 0.53 18.27
N SER A 141 -8.11 0.89 17.12
CA SER A 141 -9.06 2.00 17.01
C SER A 141 -10.31 1.73 17.85
N LEU A 142 -10.82 0.51 17.81
CA LEU A 142 -11.97 0.08 18.61
C LEU A 142 -11.65 0.05 20.10
N LEU A 143 -10.49 -0.48 20.49
CA LEU A 143 -10.04 -0.50 21.88
C LEU A 143 -9.86 0.92 22.43
N THR A 144 -9.29 1.82 21.63
CA THR A 144 -9.08 3.23 21.99
C THR A 144 -10.43 3.95 22.16
N LEU A 145 -11.40 3.68 21.28
CA LEU A 145 -12.76 4.19 21.43
C LEU A 145 -13.41 3.69 22.73
N GLY A 146 -13.32 2.38 23.00
CA GLY A 146 -13.85 1.80 24.23
C GLY A 146 -13.19 2.39 25.48
N LYS A 147 -11.86 2.58 25.47
CA LYS A 147 -11.12 3.25 26.53
C LYS A 147 -11.61 4.69 26.76
N ASN A 148 -11.83 5.45 25.69
CA ASN A 148 -12.32 6.82 25.79
C ASN A 148 -13.75 6.89 26.37
N ILE A 149 -14.58 5.88 26.09
CA ILE A 149 -15.93 5.76 26.67
C ILE A 149 -15.85 5.28 28.14
N ASN A 150 -14.84 4.48 28.49
CA ASN A 150 -14.61 3.93 29.82
C ASN A 150 -13.77 4.86 30.73
N ASP A 151 -14.04 6.17 30.70
CA ASP A 151 -13.34 7.19 31.50
C ASP A 151 -11.80 7.17 31.34
N GLY A 152 -11.30 6.78 30.17
CA GLY A 152 -9.87 6.64 29.91
C GLY A 152 -9.22 5.41 30.53
N LYS A 153 -9.99 4.52 31.18
CA LYS A 153 -9.50 3.24 31.72
C LYS A 153 -9.42 2.21 30.60
N GLU A 154 -8.33 1.44 30.60
CA GLU A 154 -8.19 0.29 29.69
C GLU A 154 -9.36 -0.68 29.88
N LEU A 155 -9.74 -1.34 28.79
CA LEU A 155 -10.80 -2.35 28.82
C LEU A 155 -10.27 -3.60 29.53
N ASP A 156 -10.92 -3.99 30.61
CA ASP A 156 -10.63 -5.24 31.32
C ASP A 156 -11.21 -6.46 30.56
N ASP A 157 -10.89 -7.67 31.03
CA ASP A 157 -11.30 -8.90 30.33
C ASP A 157 -12.82 -9.02 30.21
N PHE A 158 -13.59 -8.49 31.17
CA PHE A 158 -15.05 -8.44 31.11
C PHE A 158 -15.56 -7.47 30.05
N ALA A 159 -15.01 -6.25 30.00
CA ALA A 159 -15.37 -5.27 28.98
C ALA A 159 -14.99 -5.76 27.58
N LEU A 160 -13.85 -6.45 27.45
CA LEU A 160 -13.43 -7.08 26.20
C LEU A 160 -14.37 -8.21 25.77
N ALA A 161 -14.78 -9.08 26.70
CA ALA A 161 -15.74 -10.15 26.44
C ALA A 161 -17.12 -9.58 26.05
N PHE A 162 -17.60 -8.55 26.77
CA PHE A 162 -18.85 -7.86 26.44
C PHE A 162 -18.79 -7.21 25.06
N LEU A 163 -17.70 -6.53 24.75
CA LEU A 163 -17.48 -5.89 23.45
C LEU A 163 -17.46 -6.93 22.33
N ASN A 164 -16.77 -8.06 22.54
CA ASN A 164 -16.79 -9.18 21.62
C ASN A 164 -18.22 -9.70 21.41
N GLU A 165 -19.00 -9.92 22.47
CA GLU A 165 -20.35 -10.50 22.32
C GLU A 165 -21.30 -9.56 21.56
N ASN A 166 -21.25 -8.26 21.86
CA ASN A 166 -22.18 -7.26 21.32
C ASN A 166 -21.74 -6.63 19.99
N LEU A 167 -20.54 -6.96 19.49
CA LEU A 167 -20.09 -6.51 18.17
C LEU A 167 -20.98 -7.09 17.06
N PRO A 168 -21.49 -6.27 16.13
CA PRO A 168 -22.24 -6.78 14.98
C PRO A 168 -21.43 -7.78 14.17
N ALA A 169 -22.07 -8.86 13.70
CA ALA A 169 -21.39 -9.96 13.00
C ALA A 169 -20.53 -9.51 11.81
N LYS A 170 -20.97 -8.47 11.09
CA LYS A 170 -20.21 -7.86 9.99
C LYS A 170 -18.85 -7.32 10.46
N PHE A 171 -18.82 -6.59 11.58
CA PHE A 171 -17.58 -6.05 12.15
C PHE A 171 -16.67 -7.16 12.69
N LYS A 172 -17.25 -8.23 13.24
CA LYS A 172 -16.47 -9.42 13.62
C LYS A 172 -15.76 -10.00 12.41
N GLN A 173 -16.44 -10.15 11.27
CA GLN A 173 -15.79 -10.62 10.04
C GLN A 173 -14.69 -9.67 9.59
N ASP A 174 -14.93 -8.36 9.54
CA ASP A 174 -13.92 -7.39 9.09
C ASP A 174 -12.67 -7.36 10.00
N LEU A 175 -12.80 -7.70 11.29
CA LEU A 175 -11.69 -7.74 12.25
C LEU A 175 -11.00 -9.11 12.35
N LEU A 176 -11.72 -10.21 12.08
CA LEU A 176 -11.27 -11.59 12.30
C LEU A 176 -10.91 -12.35 11.02
N SER A 177 -11.18 -11.77 9.84
CA SER A 177 -10.90 -12.38 8.53
C SER A 177 -9.42 -12.37 8.13
#